data_AF-A0A973MWW7-F1
#
_entry.id   AF-A0A973MWW7-F1
#
_cell.length_a   1.000
_cell.length_b   1.000
_cell.length_c   1.000
_cell.angle_alpha   90.00
_cell.angle_beta   90.00
_cell.angle_gamma   90.00
#
_symmetry.space_group_name_H-M   'P 1'
#
loop_
_entity.id
_entity.type
_entity.pdbx_description
1 polymer ?
#
loop_
_entity_poly.entity_id
_entity_poly.type
_entity_poly.pdbx_seq_one_letter_code
_entity_poly.pdbx_strand_id
1 'polypeptide(L)'
;MSIYASIEGLGDIGDPEDLGQPWVYQGSHICPREDGPRAGTVGLAVIPSHITADGRDEQPSDGLPWPWLRLHLDVPGDDPAVLLDRAQVRHLMQQFAAFLDQTEPRP
;
A
#
# COMPACT_ATOMS: atom_id res chain seq x y z
N MET A 1 -0.30 13.27 13.20
CA MET A 1 0.14 13.27 11.79
C MET A 1 1.02 12.04 11.59
N SER A 2 0.73 11.20 10.59
CA SER A 2 1.55 10.02 10.29
C SER A 2 2.76 10.48 9.46
N ILE A 3 3.98 10.22 9.93
CA ILE A 3 5.25 10.72 9.37
C ILE A 3 5.75 9.77 8.25
N TYR A 4 4.83 9.26 7.45
CA TYR A 4 5.18 8.33 6.36
C TYR A 4 4.99 9.04 5.03
N ALA A 5 5.96 8.91 4.12
CA ALA A 5 5.74 9.26 2.73
C ALA A 5 4.85 8.17 2.13
N SER A 6 3.59 8.53 1.85
CA SER A 6 2.62 7.65 1.23
C SER A 6 3.05 7.32 -0.19
N ILE A 7 3.06 6.03 -0.52
CA ILE A 7 3.10 5.55 -1.90
C ILE A 7 1.64 5.43 -2.35
N GLU A 8 1.36 5.85 -3.58
CA GLU A 8 0.03 5.69 -4.18
C GLU A 8 -0.37 4.20 -4.17
N GLY A 9 -1.46 3.92 -3.47
CA GLY A 9 -2.03 2.59 -3.33
C GLY A 9 -3.26 2.41 -4.23
N LEU A 10 -4.24 1.62 -3.78
CA LEU A 10 -5.50 1.38 -4.49
C LEU A 10 -6.68 2.02 -3.73
N GLY A 11 -7.59 2.67 -4.46
CA GLY A 11 -8.89 3.10 -3.95
C GLY A 11 -8.93 4.40 -3.14
N ASP A 12 -7.82 5.13 -3.06
CA ASP A 12 -7.74 6.48 -2.45
C ASP A 12 -7.81 7.59 -3.53
N ILE A 13 -8.00 8.85 -3.13
CA ILE A 13 -8.24 10.06 -3.96
C ILE A 13 -7.13 10.32 -5.01
N GLY A 14 -6.01 9.60 -4.92
CA GLY A 14 -4.87 9.67 -5.84
C GLY A 14 -4.72 8.49 -6.80
N ASP A 15 -5.70 7.59 -6.96
CA ASP A 15 -5.64 6.43 -7.87
C ASP A 15 -5.27 6.87 -9.31
N PRO A 16 -4.01 6.68 -9.75
CA PRO A 16 -3.51 7.31 -10.98
C PRO A 16 -4.03 6.63 -12.26
N GLU A 17 -4.92 5.64 -12.16
CA GLU A 17 -5.39 4.84 -13.29
C GLU A 17 -6.90 4.51 -13.26
N ASP A 18 -7.71 5.18 -12.42
CA ASP A 18 -9.14 4.86 -12.24
C ASP A 18 -9.41 3.36 -11.95
N LEU A 19 -8.44 2.66 -11.34
CA LEU A 19 -8.54 1.23 -11.05
C LEU A 19 -9.68 0.94 -10.08
N GLY A 20 -10.02 1.92 -9.26
CA GLY A 20 -11.13 1.91 -8.33
C GLY A 20 -10.85 1.06 -7.09
N GLN A 21 -11.81 1.09 -6.17
CA GLN A 21 -11.71 0.37 -4.90
C GLN A 21 -11.60 -1.15 -5.09
N PRO A 22 -10.90 -1.89 -4.23
CA PRO A 22 -10.93 -3.35 -4.26
C PRO A 22 -12.35 -3.93 -4.11
N TRP A 23 -12.51 -5.20 -4.47
CA TRP A 23 -13.73 -5.94 -4.16
C TRP A 23 -13.71 -6.37 -2.70
N VAL A 24 -14.88 -6.31 -2.05
CA VAL A 24 -15.05 -6.79 -0.67
C VAL A 24 -14.89 -8.31 -0.65
N TYR A 25 -14.03 -8.81 0.23
CA TYR A 25 -13.95 -10.24 0.47
C TYR A 25 -15.18 -10.71 1.26
N GLN A 26 -15.97 -11.63 0.68
CA GLN A 26 -17.22 -12.12 1.27
C GLN A 26 -17.09 -13.55 1.83
N GLY A 27 -15.85 -14.00 2.08
CA GLY A 27 -15.54 -15.34 2.54
C GLY A 27 -15.18 -16.32 1.41
N SER A 28 -14.44 -17.38 1.76
CA SER A 28 -13.81 -18.30 0.80
C SER A 28 -14.78 -19.15 -0.01
N HIS A 29 -16.06 -19.19 0.39
CA HIS A 29 -17.12 -19.96 -0.26
C HIS A 29 -17.96 -19.12 -1.23
N ILE A 30 -17.69 -17.82 -1.35
CA ILE A 30 -18.39 -16.90 -2.24
C ILE A 30 -17.46 -16.51 -3.38
N CYS A 31 -17.81 -16.90 -4.60
CA CYS A 31 -17.04 -16.51 -5.78
C CYS A 31 -17.17 -14.99 -6.03
N PRO A 32 -16.05 -14.30 -6.31
CA PRO A 32 -16.09 -12.90 -6.72
C PRO A 32 -16.88 -12.71 -8.01
N ARG A 33 -17.50 -11.54 -8.16
CA ARG A 33 -18.22 -11.14 -9.37
C ARG A 33 -17.84 -9.72 -9.75
N GLU A 34 -17.83 -9.43 -11.05
CA GLU A 34 -17.47 -8.09 -11.57
C GLU A 34 -18.41 -7.01 -11.02
N ASP A 35 -19.71 -7.31 -10.90
CA ASP A 35 -20.76 -6.44 -10.35
C ASP A 35 -20.85 -6.48 -8.82
N GLY A 36 -19.90 -7.14 -8.15
CA GLY A 36 -19.86 -7.30 -6.71
C GLY A 36 -19.58 -5.99 -5.95
N PRO A 37 -19.79 -5.98 -4.63
CA PRO A 37 -19.52 -4.81 -3.80
C PRO A 37 -18.03 -4.45 -3.82
N ARG A 38 -17.74 -3.17 -4.02
CA ARG A 38 -16.40 -2.58 -3.96
C ARG A 38 -16.30 -1.67 -2.74
N ALA A 39 -15.23 -1.80 -1.97
CA ALA A 39 -14.95 -0.94 -0.83
C ALA A 39 -13.51 -1.12 -0.35
N GLY A 40 -13.08 -0.17 0.47
CA GLY A 40 -11.78 -0.19 1.12
C GLY A 40 -10.65 0.33 0.26
N THR A 41 -9.44 0.31 0.82
CA THR A 41 -8.20 0.76 0.19
C THR A 41 -7.04 -0.17 0.55
N VAL A 42 -6.05 -0.22 -0.35
CA VAL A 42 -4.73 -0.81 -0.07
C VAL A 42 -3.75 0.34 -0.08
N GLY A 43 -3.14 0.65 1.05
CA GLY A 43 -2.18 1.75 1.10
C GLY A 43 -0.78 1.29 1.47
N LEU A 44 0.20 1.89 0.81
CA LEU A 44 1.62 1.61 0.98
C LEU A 44 2.33 2.86 1.51
N ALA A 45 3.33 2.68 2.36
CA ALA A 45 4.14 3.80 2.82
C ALA A 45 5.55 3.38 3.19
N VAL A 46 6.52 4.23 2.88
CA VAL A 46 7.91 4.04 3.30
C VAL A 46 8.13 4.58 4.70
N ILE A 47 9.12 4.04 5.40
CA ILE A 47 9.64 4.61 6.65
C ILE A 47 10.85 5.49 6.31
N PRO A 48 10.76 6.82 6.45
CA PRO A 48 11.86 7.72 6.12
C PRO A 48 13.11 7.47 6.97
N SER A 49 14.29 7.76 6.44
CA SER A 49 15.57 7.53 7.12
C SER A 49 15.81 8.41 8.37
N HIS A 50 15.10 9.53 8.53
CA HIS A 50 15.20 10.38 9.73
C HIS A 50 14.43 9.83 10.93
N ILE A 51 13.63 8.77 10.73
CA ILE A 51 12.93 8.10 11.82
C ILE A 51 13.86 7.07 12.46
N THR A 52 14.13 7.22 13.75
CA THR A 52 14.98 6.30 14.51
C THR A 52 14.18 5.12 15.09
N ALA A 53 14.89 4.08 15.54
CA ALA A 53 14.27 2.90 16.15
C ALA A 53 13.49 3.19 17.45
N ASP A 54 13.81 4.28 18.16
CA ASP A 54 13.06 4.76 19.33
C ASP A 54 11.94 5.74 18.97
N GLY A 55 11.66 5.93 17.67
CA GLY A 55 10.55 6.73 17.16
C GLY A 55 10.79 8.23 17.16
N ARG A 56 12.04 8.68 17.26
CA ARG A 56 12.40 10.10 17.13
C ARG A 56 12.53 10.48 15.67
N ASP A 57 12.22 11.74 15.39
CA ASP A 57 12.47 12.39 14.11
C ASP A 57 13.69 13.30 14.26
N GLU A 58 14.83 12.87 13.70
CA GLU A 58 16.14 13.52 13.88
C GLU A 58 16.54 14.45 12.72
N GLN A 59 15.59 14.95 11.91
CA GLN A 59 15.84 15.71 10.66
C GLN A 59 17.13 16.57 10.61
N PRO A 60 17.80 16.65 9.43
CA PRO A 60 17.39 16.07 8.13
C PRO A 60 17.96 14.66 7.91
N SER A 61 17.36 13.91 6.98
CA SER A 61 17.97 12.67 6.48
C SER A 61 17.98 12.61 4.96
N ASP A 62 19.11 12.18 4.44
CA ASP A 62 19.50 12.22 3.03
C ASP A 62 20.10 10.87 2.58
N GLY A 63 19.75 9.81 3.31
CA GLY A 63 20.02 8.40 2.99
C GLY A 63 18.80 7.70 2.38
N LEU A 64 18.96 6.40 2.08
CA LEU A 64 17.86 5.57 1.60
C LEU A 64 16.82 5.35 2.72
N PRO A 65 15.52 5.24 2.39
CA PRO A 65 14.50 4.83 3.35
C PRO A 65 14.87 3.50 4.02
N TRP A 66 14.31 3.25 5.20
CA TRP A 66 14.50 1.95 5.84
C TRP A 66 13.93 0.81 4.96
N PRO A 67 14.54 -0.39 4.98
CA PRO A 67 14.13 -1.52 4.14
C PRO A 67 12.89 -2.24 4.72
N TRP A 68 11.91 -1.47 5.19
CA TRP A 68 10.62 -1.94 5.66
C TRP A 68 9.52 -1.14 4.97
N LEU A 69 8.63 -1.87 4.28
CA LEU A 69 7.44 -1.32 3.67
C LEU A 69 6.25 -1.48 4.62
N ARG A 70 5.54 -0.38 4.90
CA ARG A 70 4.26 -0.46 5.59
C ARG A 70 3.16 -0.74 4.59
N LEU A 71 2.49 -1.88 4.72
CA LEU A 71 1.26 -2.21 4.02
C LEU A 71 0.08 -2.06 5.01
N HIS A 72 -0.96 -1.35 4.59
CA HIS A 72 -2.20 -1.27 5.36
C HIS A 72 -3.40 -1.51 4.46
N LEU A 73 -4.42 -2.15 5.04
CA LEU A 73 -5.72 -2.39 4.43
C LEU A 73 -6.74 -1.63 5.26
N ASP A 74 -7.46 -0.72 4.62
CA ASP A 74 -8.66 -0.11 5.20
C ASP A 74 -9.85 -0.78 4.56
N VAL A 75 -10.54 -1.67 5.28
CA VAL A 75 -11.65 -2.45 4.71
C VAL A 75 -12.85 -2.45 5.64
N PRO A 76 -14.08 -2.51 5.12
CA PRO A 76 -15.24 -2.70 5.96
C PRO A 76 -15.30 -4.14 6.50
N GLY A 77 -15.55 -4.26 7.82
CA GLY A 77 -15.76 -5.56 8.49
C GLY A 77 -14.57 -6.01 9.33
N ASP A 78 -14.70 -7.20 9.94
CA ASP A 78 -13.72 -7.74 10.89
C ASP A 78 -12.61 -8.58 10.22
N ASP A 79 -12.78 -8.91 8.93
CA ASP A 79 -11.77 -9.64 8.14
C ASP A 79 -10.99 -8.63 7.28
N PRO A 80 -9.70 -8.36 7.60
CA PRO A 80 -8.89 -7.38 6.90
C PRO A 80 -8.40 -7.92 5.54
N ALA A 81 -9.35 -8.23 4.64
CA ALA A 81 -9.09 -8.83 3.35
C ALA A 81 -9.82 -8.10 2.21
N VAL A 82 -9.12 -7.96 1.09
CA VAL A 82 -9.68 -7.46 -0.17
C VAL A 82 -9.43 -8.45 -1.29
N LEU A 83 -10.24 -8.34 -2.35
CA LEU A 83 -10.04 -9.06 -3.59
C LEU A 83 -9.56 -8.08 -4.66
N LEU A 84 -8.50 -8.48 -5.36
CA LEU A 84 -7.84 -7.68 -6.40
C LEU A 84 -7.96 -8.36 -7.75
N ASP A 85 -8.23 -7.57 -8.77
CA ASP A 85 -8.16 -8.05 -10.15
C ASP A 85 -6.73 -8.03 -10.72
N ARG A 86 -6.60 -8.43 -11.98
CA ARG A 86 -5.29 -8.48 -12.66
C ARG A 86 -4.63 -7.10 -12.83
N ALA A 87 -5.41 -6.05 -13.04
CA ALA A 87 -4.88 -4.70 -13.24
C ALA A 87 -4.38 -4.13 -11.92
N GLN A 88 -5.19 -4.26 -10.86
CA GLN A 88 -4.83 -3.87 -9.50
C GLN A 88 -3.59 -4.62 -8.99
N VAL A 89 -3.48 -5.93 -9.24
CA VAL A 89 -2.27 -6.70 -8.90
C VAL A 89 -1.04 -6.17 -9.64
N ARG A 90 -1.17 -5.85 -10.94
CA ARG A 90 -0.06 -5.32 -11.73
C ARG A 90 0.41 -3.97 -11.20
N HIS A 91 -0.52 -3.09 -10.85
CA HIS A 91 -0.21 -1.79 -10.26
C HIS A 91 0.57 -1.96 -8.95
N LEU A 92 0.08 -2.77 -8.02
CA LEU A 92 0.79 -3.02 -6.75
C LEU A 92 2.18 -3.63 -6.96
N MET A 93 2.34 -4.52 -7.95
CA MET A 93 3.67 -5.06 -8.28
C MET A 93 4.64 -3.96 -8.73
N GLN A 94 4.19 -2.94 -9.47
CA GLN A 94 5.04 -1.81 -9.86
C GLN A 94 5.44 -0.98 -8.64
N GLN A 95 4.52 -0.75 -7.71
CA GLN A 95 4.83 -0.04 -6.46
C GLN A 95 5.82 -0.81 -5.59
N PHE A 96 5.68 -2.13 -5.49
CA PHE A 96 6.63 -2.98 -4.77
C PHE A 96 8.01 -2.97 -5.43
N ALA A 97 8.09 -3.05 -6.76
CA ALA A 97 9.36 -2.96 -7.48
C ALA A 97 10.03 -1.59 -7.24
N ALA A 98 9.27 -0.51 -7.35
CA ALA A 98 9.78 0.84 -7.10
C ALA A 98 10.30 1.02 -5.66
N PHE A 99 9.65 0.40 -4.67
CA PHE A 99 10.15 0.39 -3.29
C PHE A 99 11.47 -0.37 -3.15
N LEU A 100 11.59 -1.55 -3.78
CA LEU A 100 12.83 -2.33 -3.74
C LEU A 100 13.98 -1.54 -4.35
N ASP A 101 13.77 -0.93 -5.51
CA ASP A 101 14.77 -0.09 -6.18
C ASP A 101 15.22 1.12 -5.32
N GLN A 102 14.34 1.64 -4.47
CA GLN A 102 14.63 2.79 -3.58
C GLN A 102 15.34 2.40 -2.28
N THR A 103 15.30 1.12 -1.88
CA THR A 103 15.83 0.66 -0.59
C THR A 103 17.05 -0.25 -0.72
N GLU A 104 17.37 -0.70 -1.94
CA GLU A 104 18.62 -1.42 -2.21
C GLU A 104 19.83 -0.46 -2.21
N PRO A 105 20.92 -0.78 -1.48
CA PRO A 105 22.18 -0.07 -1.61
C PRO A 105 22.71 -0.21 -3.04
N ARG A 106 23.07 0.89 -3.71
CA ARG A 106 23.77 0.80 -5.01
C ARG A 106 25.10 0.07 -4.83
N PRO A 107 25.47 -0.83 -5.77
CA PRO A 107 26.73 -1.57 -5.71
C PRO A 107 27.96 -0.65 -5.79
#